data_AF-A0A7C5F0N5-F1
#
_entry.id   AF-A0A7C5F0N5-F1
#
_cell.length_a   1.000
_cell.length_b   1.000
_cell.length_c   1.000
_cell.angle_alpha   90.00
_cell.angle_beta   90.00
_cell.angle_gamma   90.00
#
_symmetry.space_group_name_H-M   'P 1'
#
loop_
_entity.id
_entity.type
_entity.pdbx_description
1 polymer ?
#
loop_
_entity_poly.entity_id
_entity_poly.type
_entity_poly.pdbx_seq_one_letter_code
_entity_poly.pdbx_strand_id
1 'polypeptide(L)'
;MKLTKIASMLLTIFPALTAAASVELAAFADKPFCEKVVALFGKHLDLNAELSKTVQWEPVVLKGQGPPTRRCSSFDRTRMDLDNDGQENLVVKATFCLKGGPSDSLYVFPVDSTVLEQANWQDLSPLLATPNKFERTGGTYPLTALRIDQASVSPTLKTSFSLHPFMLDGQSYVGLTDTGREWMVIARYRGGERFEDLCYFHAKF
;
A
#
# COMPACT_ATOMS: atom_id res chain seq x y z
N MET A 1 30.96 65.87 -12.01
CA MET A 1 30.44 64.98 -10.94
C MET A 1 28.91 64.98 -10.99
N LYS A 2 28.27 63.86 -11.35
CA LYS A 2 26.85 63.59 -11.05
C LYS A 2 26.56 62.09 -11.22
N LEU A 3 25.80 61.55 -10.28
CA LEU A 3 25.74 60.15 -9.84
C LEU A 3 25.12 59.19 -10.87
N THR A 4 25.73 58.01 -10.97
CA THR A 4 25.14 56.74 -11.39
C THR A 4 24.03 56.31 -10.42
N LYS A 5 22.83 56.00 -10.93
CA LYS A 5 21.79 55.28 -10.17
C LYS A 5 21.76 53.84 -10.63
N ILE A 6 22.25 52.95 -9.77
CA ILE A 6 22.08 51.50 -9.88
C ILE A 6 20.66 51.21 -9.37
N ALA A 7 19.77 50.79 -10.26
CA ALA A 7 18.45 50.31 -9.90
C ALA A 7 18.61 48.93 -9.23
N SER A 8 18.33 48.87 -7.93
CA SER A 8 18.36 47.64 -7.15
C SER A 8 17.09 46.83 -7.41
N MET A 9 17.30 45.56 -7.74
CA MET A 9 16.31 44.55 -8.10
C MET A 9 15.66 44.02 -6.81
N LEU A 10 14.35 44.25 -6.63
CA LEU A 10 13.58 43.58 -5.56
C LEU A 10 12.86 42.38 -6.16
N LEU A 11 13.52 41.22 -6.12
CA LEU A 11 12.92 39.94 -6.48
C LEU A 11 12.06 39.47 -5.30
N THR A 12 10.75 39.70 -5.37
CA THR A 12 9.79 39.16 -4.39
C THR A 12 9.65 37.66 -4.59
N ILE A 13 10.39 36.89 -3.80
CA ILE A 13 10.21 35.44 -3.68
C ILE A 13 8.90 35.24 -2.92
N PHE A 14 7.80 34.97 -3.63
CA PHE A 14 6.60 34.45 -3.02
C PHE A 14 6.92 33.03 -2.52
N PRO A 15 6.78 32.72 -1.22
CA PRO A 15 6.77 31.34 -0.79
C PRO A 15 5.57 30.68 -1.48
N ALA A 16 5.83 29.65 -2.29
CA ALA A 16 4.78 28.80 -2.82
C ALA A 16 4.01 28.26 -1.61
N LEU A 17 2.75 28.66 -1.45
CA LEU A 17 1.82 28.01 -0.55
C LEU A 17 1.70 26.56 -1.02
N THR A 18 2.38 25.65 -0.33
CA THR A 18 2.09 24.23 -0.43
C THR A 18 0.67 24.05 0.11
N ALA A 19 -0.30 23.86 -0.80
CA ALA A 19 -1.63 23.41 -0.41
C ALA A 19 -1.44 22.13 0.42
N ALA A 20 -1.81 22.18 1.69
CA ALA A 20 -1.74 21.00 2.54
C ALA A 20 -2.77 20.01 1.99
N ALA A 21 -2.31 18.90 1.42
CA ALA A 21 -3.20 17.85 0.99
C ALA A 21 -4.06 17.42 2.18
N SER A 22 -5.36 17.25 1.95
CA SER A 22 -6.31 16.77 2.96
C SER A 22 -6.84 15.41 2.53
N VAL A 23 -6.92 14.48 3.48
CA VAL A 23 -7.47 13.15 3.24
C VAL A 23 -8.97 13.19 3.57
N GLU A 24 -9.81 12.84 2.61
CA GLU A 24 -11.26 12.71 2.78
C GLU A 24 -11.66 11.24 2.93
N LEU A 25 -12.61 10.97 3.84
CA LEU A 25 -13.33 9.70 3.89
C LEU A 25 -14.42 9.69 2.81
N ALA A 26 -14.13 9.06 1.67
CA ALA A 26 -14.99 9.05 0.49
C ALA A 26 -16.14 8.03 0.60
N ALA A 27 -15.92 6.90 1.28
CA ALA A 27 -16.96 5.92 1.61
C ALA A 27 -16.54 5.04 2.79
N PHE A 28 -17.52 4.46 3.49
CA PHE A 28 -17.30 3.60 4.65
C PHE A 28 -18.38 2.52 4.77
N ALA A 29 -17.99 1.35 5.26
CA ALA A 29 -18.89 0.35 5.83
C ALA A 29 -19.19 0.66 7.31
N ASP A 30 -18.18 1.16 8.04
CA ASP A 30 -18.25 1.52 9.46
C ASP A 30 -17.58 2.89 9.66
N LYS A 31 -18.40 3.93 9.87
CA LYS A 31 -17.91 5.31 9.96
C LYS A 31 -17.00 5.54 11.17
N PRO A 32 -17.40 5.21 12.43
CA PRO A 32 -16.51 5.34 13.58
C PRO A 32 -15.15 4.67 13.40
N PHE A 33 -15.13 3.45 12.83
CA PHE A 33 -13.89 2.76 12.52
C PHE A 33 -13.06 3.55 11.49
N CYS A 34 -13.65 3.94 10.35
CA CYS A 34 -12.91 4.65 9.31
C CYS A 34 -12.40 6.03 9.74
N GLU A 35 -13.13 6.73 10.62
CA GLU A 35 -12.68 7.99 11.23
C GLU A 35 -11.52 7.77 12.21
N LYS A 36 -11.55 6.69 12.99
CA LYS A 36 -10.40 6.30 13.83
C LYS A 36 -9.20 5.99 12.95
N VAL A 37 -9.41 5.22 11.88
CA VAL A 37 -8.36 4.79 10.97
C VAL A 37 -7.73 5.97 10.24
N VAL A 38 -8.51 6.92 9.69
CA VAL A 38 -7.96 8.10 9.00
C VAL A 38 -7.09 8.96 9.93
N ALA A 39 -7.42 9.02 11.23
CA ALA A 39 -6.60 9.72 12.22
C ALA A 39 -5.23 9.05 12.45
N LEU A 40 -5.09 7.77 12.10
CA LEU A 40 -3.82 7.06 12.12
C LEU A 40 -2.99 7.28 10.85
N PHE A 41 -3.55 7.86 9.79
CA PHE A 41 -2.81 8.19 8.57
C PHE A 41 -2.44 9.68 8.54
N GLY A 42 -1.25 9.98 8.00
CA GLY A 42 -0.77 11.36 7.89
C GLY A 42 -1.48 12.15 6.78
N LYS A 43 -0.99 13.38 6.53
CA LYS A 43 -1.56 14.32 5.53
C LYS A 43 -1.53 13.86 4.07
N HIS A 44 -0.98 12.68 3.75
CA HIS A 44 -0.74 12.23 2.37
C HIS A 44 -1.08 10.76 2.11
N LEU A 45 -2.02 10.18 2.87
CA LEU A 45 -2.24 8.73 2.86
C LEU A 45 -0.94 7.94 3.12
N ASP A 46 -0.01 8.58 3.84
CA ASP A 46 1.19 7.92 4.34
C ASP A 46 0.82 7.23 5.64
N LEU A 47 1.19 5.95 5.72
CA LEU A 47 1.16 5.21 6.97
C LEU A 47 1.98 5.97 8.00
N ASN A 48 1.35 6.29 9.12
CA ASN A 48 2.08 6.75 10.29
C ASN A 48 3.11 5.70 10.68
N ALA A 49 4.28 6.17 11.11
CA ALA A 49 5.37 5.35 11.63
C ALA A 49 4.94 4.40 12.75
N GLU A 50 3.87 4.71 13.49
CA GLU A 50 3.31 3.82 14.51
C GLU A 50 2.56 2.62 13.90
N LEU A 51 1.79 2.83 12.84
CA LEU A 51 1.12 1.72 12.13
C LEU A 51 2.12 0.83 11.41
N SER A 52 3.19 1.41 10.83
CA SER A 52 4.21 0.62 10.14
C SER A 52 5.05 -0.26 11.09
N LYS A 53 5.03 0.00 12.40
CA LYS A 53 5.66 -0.85 13.43
C LYS A 53 4.78 -2.02 13.87
N THR A 54 3.49 -2.03 13.52
CA THR A 54 2.56 -3.10 13.98
C THR A 54 2.88 -4.45 13.37
N VAL A 55 3.59 -4.48 12.24
CA VAL A 55 4.01 -5.71 11.56
C VAL A 55 5.52 -5.65 11.35
N GLN A 56 6.22 -6.64 11.92
CA GLN A 56 7.67 -6.78 11.76
C GLN A 56 7.96 -7.59 10.50
N TRP A 57 8.52 -6.92 9.49
CA TRP A 57 8.92 -7.53 8.23
C TRP A 57 10.39 -7.94 8.27
N GLU A 58 10.66 -9.19 7.87
CA GLU A 58 12.01 -9.72 7.68
C GLU A 58 12.29 -9.89 6.17
N PRO A 59 13.45 -9.42 5.68
CA PRO A 59 13.83 -9.69 4.29
C PRO A 59 13.96 -11.19 4.02
N VAL A 60 13.43 -11.63 2.88
CA VAL A 60 13.59 -12.99 2.38
C VAL A 60 14.74 -13.04 1.38
N VAL A 61 15.73 -13.87 1.67
CA VAL A 61 16.85 -14.13 0.75
C VAL A 61 16.57 -15.41 -0.04
N LEU A 62 16.10 -15.25 -1.27
CA LEU A 62 15.93 -16.37 -2.19
C LEU A 62 17.27 -16.80 -2.80
N LYS A 63 17.43 -18.11 -3.04
CA LYS A 63 18.58 -18.67 -3.76
C LYS A 63 18.59 -18.18 -5.21
N GLY A 64 19.76 -18.27 -5.86
CA GLY A 64 19.92 -17.91 -7.27
C GLY A 64 20.32 -16.45 -7.49
N GLN A 65 20.24 -16.01 -8.76
CA GLN A 65 20.62 -14.66 -9.15
C GLN A 65 19.36 -13.83 -9.32
N GLY A 66 19.17 -12.85 -8.43
CA GLY A 66 18.10 -11.87 -8.58
C GLY A 66 18.29 -10.98 -9.82
N PRO A 67 17.25 -10.22 -10.21
CA PRO A 67 17.28 -9.39 -11.41
C PRO A 67 18.48 -8.42 -11.39
N PRO A 68 19.26 -8.34 -12.48
CA PRO A 68 20.60 -7.74 -12.48
C PRO A 68 20.60 -6.23 -12.23
N THR A 69 19.51 -5.52 -12.49
CA THR A 69 19.37 -4.09 -12.22
C THR A 69 17.91 -3.69 -12.28
N ARG A 70 17.25 -3.55 -11.12
CA ARG A 70 16.18 -2.58 -10.81
C ARG A 70 15.76 -2.80 -9.34
N ARG A 71 16.02 -1.78 -8.52
CA ARG A 71 15.95 -1.77 -7.03
C ARG A 71 14.55 -1.93 -6.43
N CYS A 72 13.59 -2.46 -7.17
CA CYS A 72 12.18 -2.52 -6.80
C CYS A 72 11.67 -3.95 -6.65
N SER A 73 12.50 -4.97 -6.92
CA SER A 73 12.12 -6.36 -6.69
C SER A 73 12.62 -6.81 -5.32
N SER A 74 11.71 -7.13 -4.42
CA SER A 74 12.04 -7.61 -3.06
C SER A 74 11.01 -8.62 -2.58
N PHE A 75 11.44 -9.45 -1.64
CA PHE A 75 10.57 -10.33 -0.89
C PHE A 75 10.79 -10.06 0.59
N ASP A 76 9.71 -9.82 1.32
CA ASP A 76 9.71 -9.70 2.77
C ASP A 76 8.72 -10.72 3.33
N ARG A 77 8.96 -11.17 4.56
CA ARG A 77 8.06 -12.08 5.27
C ARG A 77 7.69 -11.56 6.64
N THR A 78 6.57 -12.02 7.15
CA THR A 78 6.17 -11.84 8.55
C THR A 78 5.30 -13.02 9.00
N ARG A 79 5.03 -13.08 10.29
CA ARG A 79 4.08 -14.03 10.90
C ARG A 79 2.94 -13.21 11.50
N MET A 80 1.72 -13.45 11.04
CA MET A 80 0.53 -12.79 11.56
C MET A 80 -0.74 -13.57 11.18
N ASP A 81 -1.80 -13.43 11.96
CA ASP A 81 -3.16 -13.87 11.62
C ASP A 81 -3.79 -12.87 10.64
N LEU A 82 -3.56 -13.04 9.34
CA LEU A 82 -3.92 -12.01 8.34
C LEU A 82 -5.43 -11.99 8.03
N ASP A 83 -6.09 -13.14 8.05
CA ASP A 83 -7.52 -13.29 7.76
C ASP A 83 -8.42 -13.26 9.00
N ASN A 84 -7.84 -13.09 10.19
CA ASN A 84 -8.50 -13.01 11.50
C ASN A 84 -9.23 -14.31 11.88
N ASP A 85 -8.62 -15.46 11.60
CA ASP A 85 -9.16 -16.78 11.96
C ASP A 85 -8.66 -17.33 13.31
N GLY A 86 -7.75 -16.59 13.96
CA GLY A 86 -7.11 -16.96 15.22
C GLY A 86 -5.83 -17.78 15.05
N GLN A 87 -5.39 -18.06 13.83
CA GLN A 87 -4.15 -18.79 13.52
C GLN A 87 -3.15 -17.89 12.79
N GLU A 88 -1.90 -17.93 13.23
CA GLU A 88 -0.86 -17.22 12.49
C GLU A 88 -0.62 -17.87 11.12
N ASN A 89 -0.26 -17.03 10.15
CA ASN A 89 0.16 -17.44 8.83
C ASN A 89 1.57 -16.94 8.54
N LEU A 90 2.29 -17.65 7.66
CA LEU A 90 3.45 -17.08 6.98
C LEU A 90 2.91 -16.17 5.86
N VAL A 91 3.14 -14.87 6.01
CA VAL A 91 2.76 -13.87 4.99
C VAL A 91 4.02 -13.42 4.28
N VAL A 92 4.04 -13.56 2.96
CA VAL A 92 5.12 -13.12 2.09
C VAL A 92 4.62 -11.97 1.24
N LYS A 93 5.30 -10.82 1.32
CA LYS A 93 5.07 -9.68 0.44
C LYS A 93 6.14 -9.69 -0.65
N ALA A 94 5.72 -9.77 -1.90
CA ALA A 94 6.60 -9.58 -3.05
C ALA A 94 6.35 -8.21 -3.67
N THR A 95 7.39 -7.41 -3.81
CA THR A 95 7.35 -6.15 -4.54
C THR A 95 8.01 -6.38 -5.89
N PHE A 96 7.41 -5.92 -6.98
CA PHE A 96 7.99 -5.93 -8.31
C PHE A 96 7.77 -4.59 -9.02
N CYS A 97 8.64 -4.24 -9.98
CA CYS A 97 8.38 -3.09 -10.85
C CYS A 97 7.29 -3.42 -11.89
N LEU A 98 6.13 -2.76 -11.77
CA LEU A 98 5.08 -2.74 -12.78
C LEU A 98 4.96 -1.33 -13.37
N LYS A 99 5.04 -1.23 -14.70
CA LYS A 99 4.95 0.04 -15.46
C LYS A 99 5.85 1.17 -14.93
N GLY A 100 7.02 0.82 -14.40
CA GLY A 100 8.02 1.78 -13.91
C GLY A 100 7.94 2.14 -12.42
N GLY A 101 6.95 1.62 -11.67
CA GLY A 101 6.85 1.79 -10.22
C GLY A 101 6.75 0.47 -9.46
N PRO A 102 7.08 0.44 -8.16
CA PRO A 102 6.89 -0.75 -7.33
C PRO A 102 5.39 -1.06 -7.17
N SER A 103 5.07 -2.34 -7.19
CA SER A 103 3.74 -2.85 -6.89
C SER A 103 3.86 -4.11 -6.06
N ASP A 104 3.05 -4.19 -5.02
CA ASP A 104 3.09 -5.29 -4.07
C ASP A 104 2.10 -6.39 -4.47
N SER A 105 2.45 -7.62 -4.08
CA SER A 105 1.59 -8.80 -4.06
C SER A 105 1.77 -9.50 -2.72
N LEU A 106 0.71 -10.15 -2.24
CA LEU A 106 0.72 -10.88 -0.97
C LEU A 106 0.47 -12.37 -1.23
N TYR A 107 1.24 -13.22 -0.56
CA TYR A 107 1.10 -14.67 -0.57
C TYR A 107 1.02 -15.15 0.86
N VAL A 108 0.04 -16.01 1.14
CA VAL A 108 -0.26 -16.49 2.49
C VAL A 108 -0.16 -18.00 2.51
N PHE A 109 0.55 -18.51 3.52
CA PHE A 109 0.81 -19.93 3.73
C PHE A 109 0.59 -20.31 5.20
N PRO A 110 0.40 -21.59 5.51
CA PRO A 110 0.54 -22.09 6.87
C PRO A 110 1.85 -21.62 7.51
N VAL A 111 1.82 -21.34 8.82
CA VAL A 111 2.94 -20.76 9.58
C VAL A 111 4.23 -21.60 9.56
N ASP A 112 4.11 -22.90 9.34
CA ASP A 112 5.17 -23.90 9.28
C ASP A 112 5.59 -24.27 7.84
N SER A 113 5.07 -23.56 6.83
CA SER A 113 5.39 -23.79 5.43
C SER A 113 6.88 -23.62 5.11
N THR A 114 7.45 -24.58 4.37
CA THR A 114 8.83 -24.54 3.87
C THR A 114 8.95 -23.90 2.48
N VAL A 115 7.91 -23.22 1.99
CA VAL A 115 7.85 -22.69 0.61
C VAL A 115 9.05 -21.81 0.25
N LEU A 116 9.59 -21.04 1.20
CA LEU A 116 10.75 -20.17 0.98
C LEU A 116 12.06 -20.92 0.74
N GLU A 117 12.15 -22.19 1.16
CA GLU A 117 13.32 -23.04 0.92
C GLU A 117 13.28 -23.67 -0.49
N GLN A 118 12.06 -23.81 -1.02
CA GLN A 118 11.74 -24.40 -2.33
C GLN A 118 11.82 -23.35 -3.45
N ALA A 119 11.41 -22.11 -3.16
CA ALA A 119 11.45 -21.01 -4.11
C ALA A 119 12.87 -20.47 -4.33
N ASN A 120 13.15 -20.01 -5.55
CA ASN A 120 14.38 -19.32 -5.89
C ASN A 120 14.11 -18.24 -6.96
N TRP A 121 15.10 -17.40 -7.26
CA TRP A 121 14.93 -16.30 -8.21
C TRP A 121 14.58 -16.74 -9.64
N GLN A 122 14.96 -17.96 -10.03
CA GLN A 122 14.65 -18.51 -11.35
C GLN A 122 13.33 -19.29 -11.38
N ASP A 123 12.85 -19.76 -10.23
CA ASP A 123 11.60 -20.49 -10.09
C ASP A 123 10.83 -20.02 -8.84
N LEU A 124 9.86 -19.14 -9.10
CA LEU A 124 8.91 -18.64 -8.09
C LEU A 124 7.64 -19.48 -8.00
N SER A 125 7.51 -20.56 -8.81
CA SER A 125 6.29 -21.37 -8.86
C SER A 125 5.82 -21.85 -7.48
N PRO A 126 6.69 -22.24 -6.52
CA PRO A 126 6.25 -22.60 -5.17
C PRO A 126 5.51 -21.46 -4.45
N LEU A 127 5.97 -20.21 -4.62
CA LEU A 127 5.28 -19.04 -4.06
C LEU A 127 3.95 -18.79 -4.77
N LEU A 128 3.93 -18.92 -6.09
CA LEU A 128 2.75 -18.66 -6.90
C LEU A 128 1.68 -19.76 -6.76
N ALA A 129 2.03 -20.93 -6.23
CA ALA A 129 1.12 -22.07 -6.14
C ALA A 129 0.06 -21.95 -5.03
N THR A 130 0.23 -21.05 -4.05
CA THR A 130 -0.79 -20.90 -3.00
C THR A 130 -2.10 -20.37 -3.60
N PRO A 131 -3.26 -20.95 -3.23
CA PRO A 131 -4.55 -20.37 -3.58
C PRO A 131 -4.81 -19.09 -2.77
N ASN A 132 -4.11 -18.89 -1.65
CA ASN A 132 -4.25 -17.74 -0.76
C ASN A 132 -3.22 -16.67 -1.14
N LYS A 133 -3.49 -15.99 -2.24
CA LYS A 133 -2.66 -14.89 -2.72
C LYS A 133 -3.51 -13.78 -3.30
N PHE A 134 -2.99 -12.58 -3.17
CA PHE A 134 -3.44 -11.43 -3.91
C PHE A 134 -2.31 -10.98 -4.82
N GLU A 135 -2.46 -11.31 -6.11
CA GLU A 135 -1.56 -10.90 -7.15
C GLU A 135 -2.26 -9.89 -8.04
N ARG A 136 -1.58 -8.78 -8.35
CA ARG A 136 -2.01 -7.92 -9.44
C ARG A 136 -0.86 -7.55 -10.31
N THR A 137 -0.56 -8.48 -11.20
CA THR A 137 0.35 -8.30 -12.33
C THR A 137 -0.32 -7.47 -13.43
N GLY A 138 -0.68 -6.21 -13.10
CA GLY A 138 -1.29 -5.25 -14.02
C GLY A 138 -2.82 -5.31 -14.08
N GLY A 139 -3.49 -4.46 -13.31
CA GLY A 139 -4.96 -4.32 -13.31
C GLY A 139 -5.44 -3.22 -12.36
N THR A 140 -6.70 -2.79 -12.44
CA THR A 140 -7.26 -1.70 -11.61
C THR A 140 -8.11 -2.24 -10.46
N TYR A 141 -8.04 -1.67 -9.26
CA TYR A 141 -8.81 -2.17 -8.08
C TYR A 141 -10.10 -1.41 -8.01
N PRO A 142 -11.23 -2.00 -8.43
CA PRO A 142 -12.48 -1.27 -8.49
C PRO A 142 -12.94 -0.90 -7.09
N LEU A 143 -13.22 0.38 -6.86
CA LEU A 143 -13.77 0.88 -5.60
C LEU A 143 -15.30 0.84 -5.67
N THR A 144 -15.83 -0.38 -5.75
CA THR A 144 -17.27 -0.62 -6.02
C THR A 144 -18.00 -1.30 -4.87
N ALA A 145 -17.30 -1.79 -3.86
CA ALA A 145 -17.92 -2.48 -2.73
C ALA A 145 -18.67 -1.51 -1.81
N LEU A 146 -18.23 -0.24 -1.76
CA LEU A 146 -18.88 0.82 -1.00
C LEU A 146 -19.43 1.90 -1.93
N ARG A 147 -20.53 2.52 -1.52
CA ARG A 147 -21.16 3.60 -2.27
C ARG A 147 -20.38 4.90 -2.07
N ILE A 148 -19.91 5.50 -3.17
CA ILE A 148 -19.26 6.81 -3.19
C ILE A 148 -20.24 7.82 -3.79
N ASP A 149 -20.78 8.71 -2.96
CA ASP A 149 -21.89 9.58 -3.38
C ASP A 149 -21.49 10.70 -4.36
N GLN A 150 -20.20 10.97 -4.54
CA GLN A 150 -19.69 12.09 -5.34
C GLN A 150 -18.91 11.67 -6.60
N ALA A 151 -18.82 10.38 -6.92
CA ALA A 151 -18.00 9.90 -8.02
C ALA A 151 -18.75 9.96 -9.37
N SER A 152 -18.33 10.86 -10.27
CA SER A 152 -18.82 10.92 -11.66
C SER A 152 -18.24 9.81 -12.55
N VAL A 153 -17.20 9.13 -12.08
CA VAL A 153 -16.51 8.01 -12.72
C VAL A 153 -16.28 6.92 -11.66
N SER A 154 -16.46 5.64 -12.00
CA SER A 154 -16.15 4.52 -11.11
C SER A 154 -14.67 4.57 -10.70
N PRO A 155 -14.35 4.95 -9.45
CA PRO A 155 -12.97 5.17 -9.06
C PRO A 155 -12.27 3.82 -8.86
N THR A 156 -10.95 3.81 -9.08
CA THR A 156 -10.16 2.59 -8.99
C THR A 156 -8.76 2.88 -8.46
N LEU A 157 -8.15 1.98 -7.70
CA LEU A 157 -6.69 2.00 -7.54
C LEU A 157 -6.07 1.66 -8.90
N LYS A 158 -5.09 2.46 -9.31
CA LYS A 158 -4.39 2.31 -10.59
C LYS A 158 -3.43 1.11 -10.55
N THR A 159 -2.89 0.75 -11.72
CA THR A 159 -2.21 -0.54 -11.95
C THR A 159 -0.97 -0.87 -11.13
N SER A 160 -0.47 0.09 -10.35
CA SER A 160 0.61 -0.13 -9.39
C SER A 160 0.14 0.40 -8.04
N PHE A 161 0.25 -0.42 -7.01
CA PHE A 161 -0.16 -0.06 -5.66
C PHE A 161 0.67 -0.81 -4.62
N SER A 162 0.69 -0.26 -3.41
CA SER A 162 1.37 -0.82 -2.25
C SER A 162 0.38 -1.50 -1.30
N LEU A 163 0.84 -2.55 -0.62
CA LEU A 163 0.08 -3.34 0.33
C LEU A 163 0.73 -3.26 1.70
N HIS A 164 -0.07 -2.89 2.68
CA HIS A 164 0.39 -2.69 4.04
C HIS A 164 -0.56 -3.35 5.04
N PRO A 165 -0.30 -4.61 5.40
CA PRO A 165 -0.91 -5.23 6.56
C PRO A 165 -0.59 -4.43 7.84
N PHE A 166 -1.57 -4.27 8.71
CA PHE A 166 -1.42 -3.64 10.02
C PHE A 166 -2.43 -4.20 11.04
N MET A 167 -2.12 -4.01 12.33
CA MET A 167 -3.00 -4.41 13.44
C MET A 167 -3.70 -3.21 14.05
N LEU A 168 -5.00 -3.33 14.33
CA LEU A 168 -5.77 -2.36 15.09
C LEU A 168 -6.80 -3.07 15.97
N ASP A 169 -6.86 -2.74 17.26
CA ASP A 169 -7.77 -3.36 18.23
C ASP A 169 -7.73 -4.90 18.24
N GLY A 170 -6.54 -5.48 18.01
CA GLY A 170 -6.34 -6.92 17.97
C GLY A 170 -6.77 -7.60 16.67
N GLN A 171 -7.16 -6.84 15.64
CA GLN A 171 -7.53 -7.36 14.32
C GLN A 171 -6.54 -6.92 13.24
N SER A 172 -6.32 -7.78 12.25
CA SER A 172 -5.54 -7.53 11.04
C SER A 172 -6.37 -6.87 9.96
N TYR A 173 -5.77 -5.86 9.34
CA TYR A 173 -6.31 -5.15 8.18
C TYR A 173 -5.22 -4.96 7.14
N VAL A 174 -5.61 -4.69 5.89
CA VAL A 174 -4.70 -4.36 4.81
C VAL A 174 -5.04 -2.99 4.26
N GLY A 175 -4.05 -2.10 4.25
CA GLY A 175 -4.08 -0.86 3.48
C GLY A 175 -3.61 -1.10 2.05
N LEU A 176 -4.43 -0.76 1.06
CA LEU A 176 -4.08 -0.76 -0.35
C LEU A 176 -4.00 0.68 -0.82
N THR A 177 -2.89 1.10 -1.42
CA THR A 177 -2.71 2.51 -1.85
C THR A 177 -2.08 2.58 -3.22
N ASP A 178 -2.70 3.30 -4.14
CA ASP A 178 -2.16 3.45 -5.49
C ASP A 178 -0.83 4.24 -5.47
N THR A 179 0.01 4.06 -6.50
CA THR A 179 1.31 4.76 -6.56
C THR A 179 1.15 6.28 -6.61
N GLY A 180 0.03 6.79 -7.12
CA GLY A 180 -0.30 8.21 -7.10
C GLY A 180 -0.70 8.73 -5.72
N ARG A 181 -0.94 7.83 -4.74
CA ARG A 181 -1.47 8.13 -3.41
C ARG A 181 -2.73 9.00 -3.47
N GLU A 182 -3.52 8.78 -4.52
CA GLU A 182 -4.78 9.44 -4.75
C GLU A 182 -5.88 8.72 -3.95
N TRP A 183 -5.81 7.39 -3.92
CA TRP A 183 -6.80 6.54 -3.29
C TRP A 183 -6.14 5.54 -2.34
N MET A 184 -6.78 5.33 -1.19
CA MET A 184 -6.46 4.26 -0.26
C MET A 184 -7.71 3.48 0.10
N VAL A 185 -7.57 2.16 0.16
CA VAL A 185 -8.57 1.24 0.67
C VAL A 185 -8.06 0.62 1.96
N ILE A 186 -8.92 0.54 2.95
CA ILE A 186 -8.72 -0.31 4.13
C ILE A 186 -9.66 -1.48 4.00
N ALA A 187 -9.12 -2.69 4.06
CA ALA A 187 -9.89 -3.90 3.88
C ALA A 187 -9.48 -4.99 4.87
N ARG A 188 -10.39 -5.95 5.09
CA ARG A 188 -10.05 -7.24 5.70
C ARG A 188 -9.70 -8.24 4.61
N TYR A 189 -8.61 -8.98 4.81
CA TYR A 189 -8.28 -10.09 3.94
C TYR A 189 -9.20 -11.29 4.23
N ARG A 190 -9.75 -11.93 3.20
CA ARG A 190 -10.69 -13.06 3.31
C ARG A 190 -10.18 -14.33 2.62
N GLY A 191 -8.89 -14.41 2.32
CA GLY A 191 -8.30 -15.53 1.59
C GLY A 191 -8.46 -15.42 0.07
N GLY A 192 -7.47 -15.95 -0.65
CA GLY A 192 -7.34 -15.78 -2.10
C GLY A 192 -7.22 -14.32 -2.51
N GLU A 193 -7.94 -13.94 -3.58
CA GLU A 193 -7.99 -12.55 -4.08
C GLU A 193 -9.05 -11.69 -3.37
N ARG A 194 -9.68 -12.21 -2.31
CA ARG A 194 -10.86 -11.59 -1.71
C ARG A 194 -10.47 -10.63 -0.59
N PHE A 195 -10.93 -9.39 -0.76
CA PHE A 195 -10.92 -8.36 0.27
C PHE A 195 -12.33 -7.91 0.58
N GLU A 196 -12.59 -7.65 1.85
CA GLU A 196 -13.79 -6.94 2.30
C GLU A 196 -13.39 -5.49 2.55
N ASP A 197 -13.76 -4.60 1.63
CA ASP A 197 -13.48 -3.17 1.74
C ASP A 197 -14.30 -2.54 2.88
N LEU A 198 -13.62 -1.77 3.73
CA LEU A 198 -14.21 -1.10 4.87
C LEU A 198 -14.22 0.41 4.73
N CYS A 199 -13.13 0.98 4.20
CA CYS A 199 -12.95 2.42 4.06
C CYS A 199 -12.35 2.75 2.71
N TYR A 200 -12.88 3.77 2.05
CA TYR A 200 -12.25 4.43 0.91
C TYR A 200 -11.83 5.84 1.30
N PHE A 201 -10.55 6.14 1.12
CA PHE A 201 -10.00 7.47 1.33
C PHE A 201 -9.51 8.07 0.02
N HIS A 202 -9.73 9.37 -0.15
CA HIS A 202 -9.28 10.14 -1.30
C HIS A 202 -8.40 11.32 -0.86
N ALA A 203 -7.24 11.48 -1.49
CA ALA A 203 -6.38 12.64 -1.26
C ALA A 203 -6.87 13.82 -2.12
N LYS A 204 -7.24 14.93 -1.46
CA LYS A 204 -7.50 16.22 -2.11
C LYS A 204 -6.21 17.04 -2.11
N PHE A 205 -5.72 17.32 -3.32
CA PHE A 205 -4.57 18.18 -3.58
C PHE A 205 -5.02 19.59 -3.96
#